data_AF-A0A358XY25-F1
#
_entry.id   AF-A0A358XY25-F1
#
_cell.length_a   1.000
_cell.length_b   1.000
_cell.length_c   1.000
_cell.angle_alpha   90.00
_cell.angle_beta   90.00
_cell.angle_gamma   90.00
#
_symmetry.space_group_name_H-M   'P 1'
#
loop_
_entity.id
_entity.type
_entity.pdbx_description
1 polymer ?
#
loop_
_entity_poly.entity_id
_entity_poly.type
_entity_poly.pdbx_seq_one_letter_code
_entity_poly.pdbx_strand_id
1 'polypeptide(L)'
;HDWGGPVAWYSALMRPDIFTAVAVLSVPFSPPFPLPNGVNLNDVMLQAAAGRQYYRLFFQEPGVAEADFEEDVRKSMLGVLYSFSGDSVRDGVHTVGWDGHFPRNETMSEQLIIPEKLPTWLTEEDLAFYVKEHSATGFAGGFNWYRNIKRLPSHLAPFIGKSLDQPALYLYGEHDLVAGNTQEAIDVMKASLPDLRKCVKFDGAGHWLQQERAEEVNQELISFLQSVN
;
A
#
# COMPACT_ATOMS: atom_id res chain seq x y z
N HIS A 1 -6.43 -1.00 4.15
CA HIS A 1 -5.65 -1.46 2.98
C HIS A 1 -4.82 -0.28 2.46
N ASP A 2 -3.62 -0.54 1.93
CA ASP A 2 -2.66 0.45 1.43
C ASP A 2 -2.49 1.66 2.38
N TRP A 3 -2.71 2.89 1.91
CA TRP A 3 -2.63 4.12 2.71
C TRP A 3 -3.55 4.16 3.92
N GLY A 4 -4.70 3.48 3.85
CA GLY A 4 -5.56 3.29 5.01
C GLY A 4 -4.91 2.45 6.12
N GLY A 5 -3.89 1.65 5.79
CA GLY A 5 -3.12 0.85 6.74
C GLY A 5 -2.35 1.69 7.75
N PRO A 6 -1.39 2.55 7.33
CA PRO A 6 -0.74 3.50 8.21
C PRO A 6 -1.73 4.36 9.01
N VAL A 7 -2.82 4.79 8.39
CA VAL A 7 -3.88 5.54 9.10
C VAL A 7 -4.46 4.71 10.25
N ALA A 8 -4.87 3.46 9.99
CA ALA A 8 -5.43 2.59 11.01
C ALA A 8 -4.42 2.27 12.12
N TRP A 9 -3.19 1.89 11.75
CA TRP A 9 -2.13 1.59 12.69
C TRP A 9 -1.83 2.76 13.63
N TYR A 10 -1.60 3.94 13.07
CA TYR A 10 -1.24 5.10 13.87
C TYR A 10 -2.42 5.68 14.63
N SER A 11 -3.65 5.55 14.12
CA SER A 11 -4.84 5.89 14.90
C SER A 11 -4.96 5.01 16.15
N ALA A 12 -4.75 3.70 16.01
CA ALA A 12 -4.74 2.77 17.14
C ALA A 12 -3.61 3.07 18.13
N LEU A 13 -2.40 3.36 17.64
CA LEU A 13 -1.27 3.75 18.48
C LEU A 13 -1.53 5.07 19.25
N MET A 14 -2.15 6.06 18.59
CA MET A 14 -2.36 7.38 19.17
C MET A 14 -3.57 7.44 20.11
N ARG A 15 -4.61 6.64 19.85
CA ARG A 15 -5.88 6.65 20.59
C ARG A 15 -6.30 5.23 20.96
N PRO A 16 -5.52 4.54 21.82
CA PRO A 16 -5.88 3.21 22.30
C PRO A 16 -7.18 3.20 23.12
N ASP A 17 -7.64 4.36 23.58
CA ASP A 17 -8.93 4.56 24.24
C ASP A 17 -10.14 4.54 23.29
N ILE A 18 -9.93 4.73 21.98
CA ILE A 18 -10.99 4.67 20.95
C ILE A 18 -10.91 3.37 20.16
N PHE A 19 -9.70 3.01 19.72
CA PHE A 19 -9.51 1.88 18.82
C PHE A 19 -9.09 0.65 19.63
N THR A 20 -10.04 -0.25 19.85
CA THR A 20 -9.87 -1.45 20.70
C THR A 20 -9.33 -2.67 19.96
N ALA A 21 -9.34 -2.67 18.63
CA ALA A 21 -8.75 -3.68 17.76
C ALA A 21 -8.43 -3.07 16.39
N VAL A 22 -7.48 -3.65 15.64
CA VAL A 22 -7.07 -3.14 14.33
C VAL A 22 -6.76 -4.27 13.34
N ALA A 23 -7.30 -4.17 12.13
CA ALA A 23 -6.97 -5.07 11.03
C ALA A 23 -6.44 -4.26 9.85
N VAL A 24 -5.30 -4.66 9.30
CA VAL A 24 -4.68 -3.99 8.15
C VAL A 24 -4.30 -4.99 7.07
N LEU A 25 -4.53 -4.56 5.84
CA LEU A 25 -4.15 -5.27 4.63
C LEU A 25 -2.99 -4.52 3.95
N SER A 26 -2.06 -5.26 3.36
CA SER A 26 -0.99 -4.81 2.44
C SER A 26 0.19 -4.04 3.05
N VAL A 27 -0.05 -3.09 3.97
CA VAL A 27 1.03 -2.26 4.54
C VAL A 27 1.29 -2.64 6.01
N PRO A 28 2.45 -3.23 6.34
CA PRO A 28 2.73 -3.72 7.69
C PRO A 28 2.94 -2.55 8.65
N PHE A 29 2.75 -2.82 9.94
CA PHE A 29 3.03 -1.82 10.96
C PHE A 29 4.54 -1.54 11.03
N SER A 30 4.90 -0.28 10.82
CA SER A 30 6.25 0.24 11.08
C SER A 30 6.20 1.08 12.36
N PRO A 31 6.82 0.63 13.46
CA PRO A 31 6.84 1.37 14.71
C PRO A 31 7.52 2.73 14.52
N PRO A 32 7.07 3.79 15.21
CA PRO A 32 7.73 5.09 15.13
C PRO A 32 9.23 5.01 15.41
N PHE A 33 10.02 5.59 14.52
CA PHE A 33 11.48 5.62 14.63
C PHE A 33 12.02 7.04 14.44
N PRO A 34 13.12 7.39 15.11
CA PRO A 34 13.78 8.67 14.90
C PRO A 34 14.54 8.68 13.57
N LEU A 35 14.56 9.85 12.91
CA LEU A 35 15.47 10.12 11.81
C LEU A 35 16.57 11.11 12.28
N PRO A 36 17.77 11.06 11.68
CA PRO A 36 18.79 12.08 11.92
C PRO A 36 18.27 13.49 11.59
N ASN A 37 18.78 14.50 12.30
CA ASN A 37 18.40 15.89 12.06
C ASN A 37 18.63 16.29 10.60
N GLY A 38 17.61 16.87 9.97
CA GLY A 38 17.67 17.32 8.57
C GLY A 38 17.44 16.21 7.54
N VAL A 39 17.31 14.95 7.95
CA VAL A 39 16.97 13.82 7.08
C VAL A 39 15.47 13.55 7.16
N ASN A 40 14.84 13.36 6.00
CA ASN A 40 13.44 12.94 5.90
C ASN A 40 13.30 11.64 5.11
N LEU A 41 12.11 11.04 5.10
CA LEU A 41 11.88 9.76 4.43
C LEU A 41 12.12 9.79 2.92
N ASN A 42 11.94 10.93 2.25
CA ASN A 42 12.25 11.03 0.83
C ASN A 42 13.76 10.89 0.58
N ASP A 43 14.61 11.39 1.49
CA ASP A 43 16.07 11.25 1.37
C ASP A 43 16.46 9.77 1.50
N VAL A 44 15.86 9.06 2.44
CA VAL A 44 16.05 7.61 2.63
C VAL A 44 15.57 6.83 1.41
N MET A 45 14.38 7.14 0.88
CA MET A 45 13.84 6.51 -0.32
C MET A 45 14.70 6.79 -1.55
N LEU A 46 15.23 8.01 -1.70
CA LEU A 46 16.09 8.39 -2.83
C LEU A 46 17.41 7.61 -2.80
N GLN A 47 17.99 7.43 -1.61
CA GLN A 47 19.19 6.62 -1.44
C GLN A 47 18.90 5.14 -1.77
N ALA A 48 17.78 4.60 -1.28
CA ALA A 48 17.36 3.22 -1.53
C ALA A 48 17.05 2.94 -3.00
N ALA A 49 16.52 3.93 -3.73
CA ALA A 49 16.22 3.81 -5.17
C ALA A 49 17.48 3.61 -6.05
N ALA A 50 18.68 3.80 -5.50
CA ALA A 50 19.96 3.45 -6.12
C ALA A 50 20.12 3.93 -7.58
N GLY A 51 19.63 5.13 -7.89
CA GLY A 51 19.72 5.72 -9.22
C GLY A 51 18.54 5.43 -10.16
N ARG A 52 17.59 4.57 -9.78
CA ARG A 52 16.28 4.41 -10.44
C ARG A 52 15.29 5.49 -9.95
N GLN A 53 14.17 5.62 -10.64
CA GLN A 53 12.99 6.30 -10.12
C GLN A 53 12.25 5.37 -9.16
N TYR A 54 11.52 5.96 -8.20
CA TYR A 54 10.62 5.23 -7.31
C TYR A 54 9.26 5.93 -7.29
N TYR A 55 8.16 5.18 -7.41
CA TYR A 55 6.82 5.77 -7.57
C TYR A 55 6.44 6.77 -6.47
N ARG A 56 6.84 6.51 -5.21
CA ARG A 56 6.58 7.43 -4.09
C ARG A 56 7.31 8.76 -4.23
N LEU A 57 8.48 8.76 -4.87
CA LEU A 57 9.26 9.96 -5.19
C LEU A 57 8.69 10.67 -6.42
N PHE A 58 8.24 9.91 -7.42
CA PHE A 58 7.58 10.45 -8.63
C PHE A 58 6.33 11.28 -8.27
N PHE A 59 5.58 10.88 -7.24
CA PHE A 59 4.39 11.62 -6.78
C PHE A 59 4.69 12.92 -6.01
N GLN A 60 5.95 13.23 -5.70
CA GLN A 60 6.29 14.36 -4.83
C GLN A 60 6.08 15.72 -5.48
N GLU A 61 6.41 15.86 -6.77
CA GLU A 61 6.28 17.13 -7.49
C GLU A 61 4.81 17.36 -7.91
N PRO A 62 4.15 18.44 -7.45
CA PRO A 62 2.78 18.73 -7.83
C PRO A 62 2.60 18.93 -9.33
N GLY A 63 1.61 18.26 -9.91
CA GLY A 63 1.24 18.39 -11.33
C GLY A 63 1.95 17.39 -12.25
N VAL A 64 3.07 16.77 -11.83
CA VAL A 64 3.79 15.81 -12.67
C VAL A 64 3.04 14.49 -12.77
N ALA A 65 2.74 13.87 -11.62
CA ALA A 65 2.03 12.59 -11.59
C ALA A 65 0.55 12.75 -11.99
N GLU A 66 -0.06 13.89 -11.65
CA GLU A 66 -1.41 14.23 -12.12
C GLU A 66 -1.46 14.26 -13.64
N ALA A 67 -0.55 14.99 -14.31
CA ALA A 67 -0.54 15.06 -15.77
C ALA A 67 -0.34 13.69 -16.42
N ASP A 68 0.54 12.85 -15.85
CA ASP A 68 0.78 11.48 -16.32
C ASP A 68 -0.46 10.59 -16.20
N PHE A 69 -1.16 10.63 -15.06
CA PHE A 69 -2.30 9.74 -14.81
C PHE A 69 -3.60 10.22 -15.45
N GLU A 70 -3.77 11.54 -15.58
CA GLU A 70 -4.99 12.17 -16.10
C GLU A 70 -5.02 12.25 -17.63
N GLU A 71 -3.91 11.97 -18.32
CA GLU A 71 -3.88 11.86 -19.79
C GLU A 71 -4.87 10.79 -20.30
N ASP A 72 -4.89 9.63 -19.64
CA ASP A 72 -5.88 8.57 -19.86
C ASP A 72 -6.22 7.89 -18.54
N VAL A 73 -7.27 8.40 -17.88
CA VAL A 73 -7.74 7.88 -16.59
C VAL A 73 -8.11 6.40 -16.67
N ARG A 74 -8.66 5.92 -17.80
CA ARG A 74 -9.05 4.51 -17.94
C ARG A 74 -7.82 3.62 -18.02
N LYS A 75 -6.84 3.99 -18.86
CA LYS A 75 -5.55 3.29 -18.94
C LYS A 75 -4.87 3.28 -17.57
N SER A 76 -4.81 4.41 -16.88
CA SER A 76 -4.19 4.52 -15.55
C SER A 76 -4.86 3.61 -14.53
N MET A 77 -6.20 3.63 -14.44
CA MET A 77 -6.92 2.79 -13.48
C MET A 77 -6.78 1.30 -13.77
N LEU A 78 -7.00 0.89 -15.03
CA LEU A 78 -6.88 -0.52 -15.41
C LEU A 78 -5.43 -1.01 -15.24
N GLY A 79 -4.47 -0.19 -15.64
CA GLY A 79 -3.05 -0.49 -15.52
C GLY A 79 -2.62 -0.68 -14.07
N VAL A 80 -3.01 0.23 -13.17
CA VAL A 80 -2.73 0.11 -11.72
C VAL A 80 -3.40 -1.12 -11.11
N LEU A 81 -4.67 -1.37 -11.46
CA LEU A 81 -5.40 -2.53 -10.96
C LEU A 81 -4.76 -3.84 -11.42
N TYR A 82 -4.33 -3.94 -12.68
CA TYR A 82 -3.73 -5.15 -13.23
C TYR A 82 -2.26 -5.33 -12.83
N SER A 83 -1.39 -4.35 -13.10
CA SER A 83 0.07 -4.47 -12.92
C SER A 83 0.49 -4.74 -11.48
N PHE A 84 -0.35 -4.39 -10.51
CA PHE A 84 -0.06 -4.56 -9.08
C PHE A 84 -0.77 -5.78 -8.48
N SER A 85 -1.58 -6.49 -9.27
CA SER A 85 -2.26 -7.70 -8.85
C SER A 85 -1.38 -8.94 -8.99
N GLY A 86 -1.78 -10.04 -8.35
CA GLY A 86 -1.11 -11.32 -8.52
C GLY A 86 -1.23 -11.87 -9.95
N ASP A 87 -2.25 -11.41 -10.70
CA ASP A 87 -2.49 -11.82 -12.08
C ASP A 87 -1.33 -11.41 -13.00
N SER A 88 -0.66 -10.27 -12.77
CA SER A 88 0.49 -9.89 -13.59
C SER A 88 1.64 -10.90 -13.50
N VAL A 89 1.79 -11.56 -12.35
CA VAL A 89 2.80 -12.62 -12.16
C VAL A 89 2.29 -13.95 -12.70
N ARG A 90 1.05 -14.31 -12.39
CA ARG A 90 0.40 -15.54 -12.89
C ARG A 90 0.42 -15.62 -14.42
N ASP A 91 0.15 -14.49 -15.08
CA ASP A 91 0.09 -14.40 -16.54
C ASP A 91 1.49 -14.33 -17.18
N GLY A 92 2.56 -14.31 -16.38
CA GLY A 92 3.95 -14.28 -16.83
C GLY A 92 4.44 -12.92 -17.34
N VAL A 93 3.69 -11.85 -17.07
CA VAL A 93 4.07 -10.47 -17.47
C VAL A 93 5.22 -9.98 -16.59
N HIS A 94 5.13 -10.18 -15.28
CA HIS A 94 6.21 -9.95 -14.34
C HIS A 94 6.72 -11.27 -13.75
N THR A 95 8.02 -11.37 -13.48
CA THR A 95 8.59 -12.53 -12.79
C THR A 95 8.31 -12.53 -11.29
N VAL A 96 8.10 -11.35 -10.71
CA VAL A 96 7.76 -11.09 -9.32
C VAL A 96 6.79 -9.89 -9.25
N GLY A 97 6.19 -9.62 -8.10
CA GLY A 97 5.42 -8.39 -7.91
C GLY A 97 6.23 -7.15 -8.27
N TRP A 98 5.58 -6.14 -8.85
CA TRP A 98 6.26 -4.90 -9.26
C TRP A 98 6.97 -4.24 -8.07
N ASP A 99 8.23 -3.86 -8.20
CA ASP A 99 9.03 -3.30 -7.09
C ASP A 99 8.82 -1.80 -6.87
N GLY A 100 7.94 -1.17 -7.66
CA GLY A 100 7.66 0.26 -7.62
C GLY A 100 8.76 1.14 -8.23
N HIS A 101 9.81 0.56 -8.80
CA HIS A 101 10.94 1.28 -9.37
C HIS A 101 10.94 1.19 -10.90
N PHE A 102 11.44 2.22 -11.57
CA PHE A 102 11.47 2.31 -13.03
C PHE A 102 12.60 3.24 -13.52
N PRO A 103 12.93 3.27 -14.82
CA PRO A 103 13.93 4.18 -15.36
C PRO A 103 13.61 5.65 -15.08
N ARG A 104 14.63 6.50 -14.90
CA ARG A 104 14.46 7.91 -14.50
C ARG A 104 13.84 8.80 -15.56
N ASN A 105 13.96 8.41 -16.82
CA ASN A 105 13.47 9.12 -17.98
C ASN A 105 12.09 8.64 -18.45
N GLU A 106 11.45 7.78 -17.65
CA GLU A 106 10.12 7.23 -17.93
C GLU A 106 9.14 7.67 -16.84
N THR A 107 7.85 7.63 -17.16
CA THR A 107 6.76 7.90 -16.23
C THR A 107 6.21 6.60 -15.65
N MET A 108 5.35 6.71 -14.64
CA MET A 108 4.74 5.55 -14.03
C MET A 108 3.67 4.95 -14.96
N SER A 109 2.90 5.75 -15.69
CA SER A 109 1.89 5.25 -16.63
C SER A 109 2.48 4.44 -17.80
N GLU A 110 3.75 4.70 -18.16
CA GLU A 110 4.51 3.91 -19.16
C GLU A 110 4.86 2.50 -18.66
N GLN A 111 4.91 2.30 -17.34
CA GLN A 111 5.18 0.99 -16.73
C GLN A 111 3.91 0.14 -16.58
N LEU A 112 2.74 0.74 -16.76
CA LEU A 112 1.47 0.07 -16.55
C LEU A 112 1.11 -0.82 -17.73
N ILE A 113 0.68 -2.04 -17.42
CA ILE A 113 0.30 -3.05 -18.39
C ILE A 113 -1.21 -3.10 -18.49
N ILE A 114 -1.71 -3.03 -19.72
CA ILE A 114 -3.13 -3.15 -20.02
C ILE A 114 -3.39 -4.57 -20.50
N PRO A 115 -4.13 -5.39 -19.72
CA PRO A 115 -4.37 -6.76 -20.09
C PRO A 115 -5.39 -6.82 -21.25
N GLU A 116 -5.29 -7.84 -22.10
CA GLU A 116 -6.27 -8.06 -23.18
C GLU A 116 -7.67 -8.39 -22.65
N LYS A 117 -7.75 -8.95 -21.45
CA LYS A 117 -8.98 -9.30 -20.74
C LYS A 117 -8.88 -8.85 -19.29
N LEU A 118 -9.99 -8.38 -18.73
CA LEU A 118 -10.02 -8.03 -17.31
C LEU A 118 -9.74 -9.27 -16.44
N PRO A 119 -9.06 -9.09 -15.30
CA PRO A 119 -8.98 -10.10 -14.25
C PRO A 119 -10.36 -10.59 -13.82
N THR A 120 -10.48 -11.84 -13.40
CA THR A 120 -11.77 -12.44 -13.03
C THR A 120 -12.44 -11.77 -11.82
N TRP A 121 -11.66 -11.04 -11.02
CA TRP A 121 -12.13 -10.29 -9.85
C TRP A 121 -12.49 -8.82 -10.16
N LEU A 122 -12.32 -8.37 -11.41
CA LEU A 122 -12.59 -6.98 -11.83
C LEU A 122 -13.56 -6.97 -13.01
N THR A 123 -14.75 -6.38 -12.82
CA THR A 123 -15.71 -6.21 -13.91
C THR A 123 -15.54 -4.87 -14.63
N GLU A 124 -16.14 -4.74 -15.81
CA GLU A 124 -16.21 -3.45 -16.51
C GLU A 124 -16.98 -2.39 -15.72
N GLU A 125 -17.98 -2.80 -14.93
CA GLU A 125 -18.75 -1.89 -14.07
C GLU A 125 -17.86 -1.33 -12.94
N ASP A 126 -17.07 -2.19 -12.30
CA ASP A 126 -16.12 -1.79 -11.27
C ASP A 126 -15.09 -0.80 -11.82
N LEU A 127 -14.49 -1.12 -12.98
CA LEU A 127 -13.53 -0.24 -13.64
C LEU A 127 -14.18 1.10 -14.03
N ALA A 128 -15.39 1.07 -14.60
CA ALA A 128 -16.11 2.28 -14.98
C ALA A 128 -16.41 3.18 -13.77
N PHE A 129 -16.71 2.60 -12.61
CA PHE A 129 -16.89 3.33 -11.37
C PHE A 129 -15.63 4.11 -10.98
N TYR A 130 -14.47 3.45 -10.90
CA TYR A 130 -13.21 4.13 -10.55
C TYR A 130 -12.83 5.21 -11.57
N VAL A 131 -12.98 4.91 -12.86
CA VAL A 131 -12.69 5.88 -13.92
C VAL A 131 -13.56 7.11 -13.80
N LYS A 132 -14.87 6.94 -13.54
CA LYS A 132 -15.79 8.06 -13.36
C LYS A 132 -15.39 8.93 -12.17
N GLU A 133 -15.13 8.34 -11.00
CA GLU A 133 -14.79 9.10 -9.78
C GLU A 133 -13.44 9.84 -9.93
N HIS A 134 -12.43 9.19 -10.52
CA HIS A 134 -11.13 9.84 -10.76
C HIS A 134 -11.18 10.88 -11.87
N SER A 135 -12.02 10.70 -12.90
CA SER A 135 -12.22 11.73 -13.92
C SER A 135 -12.89 12.99 -13.35
N ALA A 136 -13.76 12.83 -12.33
CA ALA A 136 -14.45 13.94 -11.69
C ALA A 136 -13.57 14.69 -10.68
N THR A 137 -12.66 13.99 -9.99
CA THR A 137 -11.90 14.53 -8.85
C THR A 137 -10.42 14.78 -9.14
N GLY A 138 -9.88 14.16 -10.19
CA GLY A 138 -8.44 14.07 -10.45
C GLY A 138 -7.70 13.17 -9.45
N PHE A 139 -6.38 13.11 -9.56
CA PHE A 139 -5.54 12.27 -8.69
C PHE A 139 -4.79 13.05 -7.61
N ALA A 140 -4.77 14.39 -7.69
CA ALA A 140 -4.02 15.25 -6.78
C ALA A 140 -4.30 14.95 -5.30
N GLY A 141 -5.57 14.71 -4.93
CA GLY A 141 -5.97 14.38 -3.57
C GLY A 141 -5.28 13.12 -3.03
N GLY A 142 -5.23 12.06 -3.83
CA GLY A 142 -4.53 10.81 -3.50
C GLY A 142 -3.01 11.03 -3.43
N PHE A 143 -2.42 11.68 -4.43
CA PHE A 143 -0.97 11.94 -4.46
C PHE A 143 -0.50 12.85 -3.31
N ASN A 144 -1.35 13.72 -2.79
CA ASN A 144 -1.06 14.53 -1.62
C ASN A 144 -0.79 13.72 -0.34
N TRP A 145 -1.26 12.47 -0.24
CA TRP A 145 -0.86 11.58 0.86
C TRP A 145 0.63 11.25 0.80
N TYR A 146 1.13 10.90 -0.39
CA TYR A 146 2.56 10.64 -0.61
C TYR A 146 3.43 11.88 -0.37
N ARG A 147 2.94 13.07 -0.73
CA ARG A 147 3.64 14.36 -0.48
C ARG A 147 3.81 14.68 1.01
N ASN A 148 3.07 13.99 1.88
CA ASN A 148 3.16 14.13 3.33
C ASN A 148 3.96 13.01 4.01
N ILE A 149 4.45 11.98 3.29
CA ILE A 149 5.31 10.92 3.86
C ILE A 149 6.47 11.52 4.66
N LYS A 150 7.17 12.51 4.10
CA LYS A 150 8.32 13.16 4.74
C LYS A 150 8.03 13.77 6.12
N ARG A 151 6.76 14.04 6.44
CA ARG A 151 6.31 14.61 7.72
C ARG A 151 5.90 13.53 8.72
N LEU A 152 5.67 12.30 8.29
CA LEU A 152 5.18 11.24 9.15
C LEU A 152 6.09 10.98 10.37
N PRO A 153 7.43 10.92 10.27
CA PRO A 153 8.29 10.72 11.44
C PRO A 153 8.16 11.82 12.49
N SER A 154 8.01 13.08 12.10
CA SER A 154 7.86 14.18 13.07
C SER A 154 6.52 14.14 13.79
N HIS A 155 5.45 13.73 13.11
CA HIS A 155 4.14 13.52 13.74
C HIS A 155 4.13 12.31 14.68
N LEU A 156 4.93 11.29 14.39
CA LEU A 156 5.01 10.07 15.20
C LEU A 156 6.07 10.15 16.32
N ALA A 157 6.89 11.20 16.35
CA ALA A 157 7.97 11.34 17.34
C ALA A 157 7.51 11.18 18.81
N PRO A 158 6.34 11.69 19.26
CA PRO A 158 5.85 11.47 20.62
C PRO A 158 5.54 10.01 20.98
N PHE A 159 5.43 9.14 19.97
CA PHE A 159 5.05 7.74 20.10
C PHE A 159 6.24 6.78 19.92
N ILE A 160 7.47 7.30 19.79
CA ILE A 160 8.68 6.46 19.76
C ILE A 160 8.77 5.65 21.07
N GLY A 161 8.95 4.34 20.91
CA GLY A 161 9.00 3.38 22.03
C GLY A 161 7.63 3.03 22.63
N LYS A 162 6.51 3.53 22.06
CA LYS A 162 5.17 3.07 22.43
C LYS A 162 4.85 1.76 21.72
N SER A 163 4.16 0.88 22.44
CA SER A 163 3.63 -0.38 21.92
C SER A 163 2.21 -0.18 21.39
N LEU A 164 1.84 -0.94 20.37
CA LEU A 164 0.45 -1.09 19.93
C LEU A 164 -0.07 -2.40 20.53
N ASP A 165 -0.72 -2.29 21.69
CA ASP A 165 -1.10 -3.45 22.52
C ASP A 165 -2.46 -4.05 22.16
N GLN A 166 -3.22 -3.39 21.28
CA GLN A 166 -4.53 -3.86 20.86
C GLN A 166 -4.43 -5.12 19.99
N PRO A 167 -5.43 -6.01 20.04
CA PRO A 167 -5.56 -7.11 19.11
C PRO A 167 -5.37 -6.64 17.67
N ALA A 168 -4.43 -7.26 16.97
CA ALA A 168 -4.07 -6.89 15.62
C ALA A 168 -4.23 -8.06 14.65
N LEU A 169 -4.65 -7.76 13.42
CA LEU A 169 -4.65 -8.67 12.29
C LEU A 169 -3.87 -8.04 11.13
N TYR A 170 -2.98 -8.82 10.53
CA TYR A 170 -2.29 -8.41 9.31
C TYR A 170 -2.48 -9.43 8.18
N LEU A 171 -2.85 -8.94 7.01
CA LEU A 171 -3.09 -9.74 5.80
C LEU A 171 -2.33 -9.12 4.62
N TYR A 172 -1.66 -9.93 3.78
CA TYR A 172 -0.94 -9.41 2.62
C TYR A 172 -0.83 -10.43 1.48
N GLY A 173 -0.71 -9.95 0.25
CA GLY A 173 -0.48 -10.81 -0.91
C GLY A 173 1.00 -11.17 -1.06
N GLU A 174 1.27 -12.36 -1.60
CA GLU A 174 2.63 -12.81 -1.91
C GLU A 174 3.35 -11.92 -2.94
N HIS A 175 2.61 -11.36 -3.89
CA HIS A 175 3.15 -10.53 -4.98
C HIS A 175 2.82 -9.04 -4.79
N ASP A 176 2.47 -8.63 -3.57
CA ASP A 176 2.19 -7.23 -3.25
C ASP A 176 3.43 -6.36 -3.44
N LEU A 177 3.31 -5.23 -4.17
CA LEU A 177 4.40 -4.30 -4.46
C LEU A 177 4.93 -3.55 -3.24
N VAL A 178 4.21 -3.57 -2.11
CA VAL A 178 4.59 -2.79 -0.94
C VAL A 178 5.93 -3.28 -0.42
N ALA A 179 6.95 -2.42 -0.53
CA ALA A 179 8.33 -2.65 -0.09
C ALA A 179 8.45 -3.05 1.41
N GLY A 180 7.39 -2.94 2.19
CA GLY A 180 7.32 -3.41 3.57
C GLY A 180 7.01 -4.90 3.73
N ASN A 181 6.61 -5.64 2.69
CA ASN A 181 6.31 -7.07 2.82
C ASN A 181 7.54 -7.99 2.70
N THR A 182 8.74 -7.47 2.95
CA THR A 182 9.93 -8.32 3.11
C THR A 182 9.87 -9.12 4.41
N GLN A 183 10.58 -10.24 4.47
CA GLN A 183 10.62 -11.08 5.67
C GLN A 183 11.07 -10.27 6.90
N GLU A 184 12.08 -9.41 6.73
CA GLU A 184 12.64 -8.58 7.81
C GLU A 184 11.60 -7.59 8.35
N ALA A 185 10.85 -6.93 7.47
CA ALA A 185 9.84 -5.96 7.89
C ALA A 185 8.62 -6.64 8.53
N ILE A 186 8.22 -7.83 8.08
CA ILE A 186 7.22 -8.66 8.74
C ILE A 186 7.69 -9.10 10.13
N ASP A 187 8.97 -9.47 10.29
CA ASP A 187 9.52 -9.87 11.59
C ASP A 187 9.60 -8.69 12.57
N VAL A 188 9.99 -7.49 12.09
CA VAL A 188 9.93 -6.25 12.88
C VAL A 188 8.50 -5.94 13.30
N MET A 189 7.53 -6.06 12.39
CA MET A 189 6.11 -5.86 12.69
C MET A 189 5.64 -6.81 13.79
N LYS A 190 5.91 -8.12 13.65
CA LYS A 190 5.54 -9.15 14.65
C LYS A 190 6.14 -8.85 16.02
N ALA A 191 7.40 -8.42 16.06
CA ALA A 191 8.06 -8.04 17.31
C ALA A 191 7.48 -6.76 17.96
N SER A 192 6.80 -5.91 17.16
CA SER A 192 6.25 -4.62 17.60
C SER A 192 4.75 -4.68 17.94
N LEU A 193 4.10 -5.84 17.75
CA LEU A 193 2.67 -6.06 17.95
C LEU A 193 2.44 -7.21 18.95
N PRO A 194 2.46 -6.96 20.27
CA PRO A 194 2.38 -8.01 21.28
C PRO A 194 1.07 -8.82 21.24
N ASP A 195 -0.02 -8.26 20.71
CA ASP A 195 -1.29 -8.98 20.50
C ASP A 195 -1.64 -9.16 19.00
N LEU A 196 -0.64 -9.47 18.17
CA LEU A 196 -0.87 -9.86 16.78
C LEU A 196 -1.50 -11.26 16.70
N ARG A 197 -2.81 -11.32 16.46
CA ARG A 197 -3.60 -12.55 16.41
C ARG A 197 -3.23 -13.43 15.24
N LYS A 198 -3.07 -12.81 14.05
CA LYS A 198 -2.61 -13.51 12.84
C LYS A 198 -1.86 -12.55 11.91
N CYS A 199 -0.93 -13.13 11.16
CA CYS A 199 -0.24 -12.54 10.03
C CYS A 199 -0.34 -13.54 8.87
N VAL A 200 -1.19 -13.27 7.89
CA VAL A 200 -1.51 -14.22 6.80
C VAL A 200 -0.98 -13.70 5.48
N LYS A 201 -0.15 -14.50 4.82
CA LYS A 201 0.26 -14.29 3.42
C LYS A 201 -0.68 -15.07 2.51
N PHE A 202 -1.22 -14.44 1.48
CA PHE A 202 -2.07 -15.07 0.47
C PHE A 202 -1.26 -15.40 -0.77
N ASP A 203 -1.13 -16.70 -1.05
CA ASP A 203 -0.33 -17.20 -2.16
C ASP A 203 -0.89 -16.76 -3.52
N GLY A 204 0.01 -16.31 -4.40
CA GLY A 204 -0.32 -15.79 -5.72
C GLY A 204 -1.23 -14.55 -5.75
N ALA A 205 -1.52 -13.92 -4.61
CA ALA A 205 -2.28 -12.67 -4.57
C ALA A 205 -1.33 -11.46 -4.62
N GLY A 206 -1.78 -10.37 -5.22
CA GLY A 206 -1.05 -9.11 -5.29
C GLY A 206 -1.53 -8.09 -4.27
N HIS A 207 -1.51 -6.83 -4.69
CA HIS A 207 -1.77 -5.69 -3.83
C HIS A 207 -3.25 -5.51 -3.49
N TRP A 208 -4.18 -5.82 -4.39
CA TRP A 208 -5.60 -5.50 -4.23
C TRP A 208 -6.35 -6.60 -3.48
N LEU A 209 -5.79 -7.05 -2.36
CA LEU A 209 -6.16 -8.29 -1.69
C LEU A 209 -7.66 -8.43 -1.41
N GLN A 210 -8.34 -7.36 -0.97
CA GLN A 210 -9.78 -7.34 -0.71
C GLN A 210 -10.64 -7.54 -1.96
N GLN A 211 -10.10 -7.31 -3.16
CA GLN A 211 -10.75 -7.58 -4.44
C GLN A 211 -10.30 -8.93 -5.00
N GLU A 212 -8.99 -9.22 -4.98
CA GLU A 212 -8.40 -10.45 -5.54
C GLU A 212 -8.77 -11.73 -4.79
N ARG A 213 -9.03 -11.63 -3.48
CA ARG A 213 -9.28 -12.75 -2.56
C ARG A 213 -10.41 -12.40 -1.58
N ALA A 214 -11.48 -11.80 -2.08
CA ALA A 214 -12.56 -11.23 -1.26
C ALA A 214 -13.13 -12.21 -0.22
N GLU A 215 -13.44 -13.44 -0.61
CA GLU A 215 -14.01 -14.47 0.28
C GLU A 215 -13.05 -14.84 1.42
N GLU A 216 -11.78 -15.07 1.11
CA GLU A 216 -10.79 -15.50 2.10
C GLU A 216 -10.43 -14.34 3.05
N VAL A 217 -10.33 -13.10 2.53
CA VAL A 217 -10.18 -11.89 3.33
C VAL A 217 -11.36 -11.72 4.28
N ASN A 218 -12.59 -11.88 3.79
CA ASN A 218 -13.79 -11.79 4.62
C ASN A 218 -13.78 -12.84 5.73
N GLN A 219 -13.35 -14.07 5.43
CA GLN A 219 -13.23 -15.13 6.42
C GLN A 219 -12.24 -14.77 7.54
N GLU A 220 -11.06 -14.25 7.19
CA GLU A 220 -10.06 -13.83 8.17
C GLU A 220 -10.53 -12.64 9.00
N LEU A 221 -11.15 -11.63 8.38
CA LEU A 221 -11.72 -10.48 9.09
C LEU A 221 -12.83 -10.88 10.06
N ILE A 222 -13.78 -11.72 9.62
CA ILE A 222 -14.88 -12.20 10.47
C ILE A 222 -14.33 -13.02 11.63
N SER A 223 -13.40 -13.94 11.37
CA SER A 223 -12.76 -14.75 12.41
C SER A 223 -12.03 -13.88 13.43
N PHE A 224 -11.32 -12.85 12.99
CA PHE A 224 -10.66 -11.90 13.88
C PHE A 224 -11.65 -11.12 14.73
N LEU A 225 -12.71 -10.56 14.12
CA LEU A 225 -13.76 -9.83 14.84
C LEU A 225 -14.47 -10.70 15.88
N GLN A 226 -14.70 -11.98 15.59
CA GLN A 226 -15.24 -12.93 16.57
C GLN A 226 -14.29 -13.22 17.74
N SER A 227 -12.97 -13.06 17.55
CA SER A 227 -11.96 -13.32 18.57
C SER A 227 -11.72 -12.14 19.54
N VAL A 228 -12.26 -10.96 19.22
CA VAL A 228 -12.10 -9.72 19.99
C VAL A 228 -13.43 -9.18 20.54
N ASN A 229 -14.55 -9.80 20.18
CA ASN A 229 -15.88 -9.56 20.73
C ASN A 229 -16.11 -10.31 22.04
#